data_AF-M0C819-F1
#
_entry.id   AF-M0C819-F1
#
_cell.length_a   1.000
_cell.length_b   1.000
_cell.length_c   1.000
_cell.angle_alpha   90.00
_cell.angle_beta   90.00
_cell.angle_gamma   90.00
#
_symmetry.space_group_name_H-M   'P 1'
#
loop_
_entity.id
_entity.type
_entity.pdbx_description
1 polymer ?
#
loop_
_entity_poly.entity_id
_entity_poly.type
_entity_poly.pdbx_seq_one_letter_code
_entity_poly.pdbx_strand_id
1 'polypeptide(L)'
;MSKRMTARTALSYRPANPELAVFVSGITSMGIEVLALRIVAPQFGSHIYTVGGIMTVCLAALSLGYWQGGKRATDATNREMTWLLLGTAVYMAVVIYASDMLLSQTAALALPARYAALPSSIILFGPPTYLLGFISPYAAELSRKEGTGEASGHVYALGTIGSILGSAATTFVLIPALTVDTIGLVFGITLVATAVAIEAPSLPQKPTFASVGIAVLLVVATGAGPIALDHRGDVVYHTQTAYQELEVVDDGDVRTMYLDGARHSAMDLEEPERHVFEYTKYFHLPMLLTDDVEDVDNVLFIGGGGYTGPKDFERRYDVNVDVVEIDPQVTDTAEEYFGLEHGENMTSHTIDGKQYLQNTDETYDVIVLDAYKKDQVPFHLTTVEFMELASDRLADDGVFHANVIAAPSGAAGEFYRAQWKTMDEAFGGTYAFRTSNTNEIQNIEIAATNAETDFSEADLAERNDERDLGIDLAEEIDHYMDEPDTSDAPVLRDDRGEVDSLLDPMLGQRYVIEETEDNSSAGGDGGEPAAPAVALGTAPLVVAAAPKKRTPVER
;
A
#
# COMPACT_ATOMS: atom_id res chain seq x y z
N MET A 1 26.54 54.21 -4.30
CA MET A 1 27.16 53.55 -5.47
C MET A 1 26.74 52.09 -5.48
N SER A 2 25.83 51.75 -6.40
CA SER A 2 25.26 50.41 -6.58
C SER A 2 26.32 49.44 -7.10
N LYS A 3 26.66 48.41 -6.31
CA LYS A 3 27.48 47.27 -6.78
C LYS A 3 26.57 46.34 -7.57
N ARG A 4 26.60 46.46 -8.90
CA ARG A 4 26.04 45.46 -9.82
C ARG A 4 26.76 44.12 -9.59
N MET A 5 26.05 43.15 -9.02
CA MET A 5 26.41 41.73 -9.11
C MET A 5 26.46 41.35 -10.58
N THR A 6 27.64 41.00 -11.08
CA THR A 6 27.84 40.57 -12.47
C THR A 6 27.54 39.07 -12.56
N ALA A 7 26.79 38.67 -13.60
CA ALA A 7 26.38 37.28 -13.86
C ALA A 7 27.53 36.26 -13.96
N ARG A 8 28.79 36.71 -13.97
CA ARG A 8 30.00 35.86 -13.92
C ARG A 8 30.29 35.30 -12.53
N THR A 9 29.80 35.89 -11.44
CA THR A 9 30.04 35.35 -10.08
C THR A 9 29.12 34.17 -9.75
N ALA A 10 27.96 34.07 -10.41
CA ALA A 10 27.03 32.95 -10.23
C ALA A 10 27.53 31.64 -10.88
N LEU A 11 28.37 31.73 -11.92
CA LEU A 11 28.93 30.57 -12.64
C LEU A 11 30.26 30.04 -12.07
N SER A 12 30.75 30.61 -10.97
CA SER A 12 31.97 30.15 -10.29
C SER A 12 31.75 29.91 -8.79
N TYR A 13 30.54 29.51 -8.41
CA TYR A 13 30.28 29.00 -7.06
C TYR A 13 30.74 27.54 -7.01
N ARG A 14 31.98 27.31 -6.55
CA ARG A 14 32.36 26.00 -6.05
C ARG A 14 31.85 25.95 -4.61
N PRO A 15 30.82 25.15 -4.27
CA PRO A 15 30.38 25.05 -2.90
C PRO A 15 31.59 24.67 -2.03
N ALA A 16 31.74 25.34 -0.89
CA ALA A 16 32.70 24.90 0.11
C ALA A 16 32.35 23.47 0.55
N ASN A 17 33.34 22.70 0.99
CA ASN A 17 33.15 21.32 1.47
C ASN A 17 31.93 21.14 2.42
N PRO A 18 31.68 22.03 3.42
CA PRO A 18 30.50 21.91 4.27
C PRO A 18 29.17 22.23 3.57
N GLU A 19 29.16 23.09 2.55
CA GLU A 19 27.94 23.42 1.80
C GLU A 19 27.49 22.22 0.94
N LEU A 20 28.44 21.52 0.31
CA LEU A 20 28.13 20.30 -0.45
C LEU A 20 27.51 19.22 0.46
N ALA A 21 28.05 19.02 1.66
CA ALA A 21 27.49 18.09 2.64
C ALA A 21 26.03 18.42 2.99
N VAL A 22 25.73 19.70 3.25
CA VAL A 22 24.37 20.16 3.60
C VAL A 22 23.39 19.92 2.46
N PHE A 23 23.81 20.26 1.23
CA PHE A 23 22.98 20.06 0.05
C PHE A 23 22.65 18.58 -0.14
N VAL A 24 23.67 17.71 -0.09
CA VAL A 24 23.51 16.27 -0.25
C VAL A 24 22.73 15.65 0.91
N SER A 25 22.98 16.08 2.16
CA SER A 25 22.20 15.59 3.31
C SER A 25 20.73 15.94 3.19
N GLY A 26 20.40 17.11 2.63
CA GLY A 26 19.03 17.50 2.32
C GLY A 26 18.39 16.57 1.30
N ILE A 27 19.10 16.28 0.19
CA ILE A 27 18.66 15.33 -0.85
C ILE A 27 18.38 13.95 -0.23
N THR A 28 19.36 13.39 0.47
CA THR A 28 19.28 12.03 0.98
C THR A 28 18.30 11.92 2.15
N SER A 29 18.16 12.93 3.01
CA SER A 29 17.22 12.87 4.13
C SER A 29 15.77 12.78 3.64
N MET A 30 15.37 13.64 2.70
CA MET A 30 14.02 13.57 2.13
C MET A 30 13.86 12.34 1.24
N GLY A 31 14.90 11.96 0.49
CA GLY A 31 14.87 10.75 -0.32
C GLY A 31 14.65 9.49 0.53
N ILE A 32 15.31 9.37 1.69
CA ILE A 32 15.12 8.28 2.65
C ILE A 32 13.69 8.29 3.21
N GLU A 33 13.13 9.46 3.52
CA GLU A 33 11.76 9.58 4.03
C GLU A 33 10.72 9.13 2.99
N VAL A 34 10.93 9.48 1.71
CA VAL A 34 10.09 8.98 0.61
C VAL A 34 10.28 7.47 0.41
N LEU A 35 11.51 6.97 0.50
CA LEU A 35 11.82 5.54 0.38
C LEU A 35 11.21 4.73 1.54
N ALA A 36 11.15 5.31 2.75
CA ALA A 36 10.55 4.69 3.92
C ALA A 36 9.08 4.35 3.70
N LEU A 37 8.33 5.21 2.99
CA LEU A 37 6.95 4.93 2.62
C LEU A 37 6.84 3.67 1.76
N ARG A 38 7.77 3.48 0.82
CA ARG A 38 7.78 2.31 -0.08
C ARG A 38 8.22 1.03 0.62
N ILE A 39 9.14 1.12 1.59
CA ILE A 39 9.63 -0.04 2.33
C ILE A 39 8.61 -0.51 3.39
N VAL A 40 7.89 0.43 4.02
CA VAL A 40 7.00 0.11 5.14
C VAL A 40 5.56 -0.17 4.69
N ALA A 41 5.11 0.44 3.59
CA ALA A 41 3.74 0.27 3.10
C ALA A 41 3.35 -1.19 2.78
N PRO A 42 4.20 -2.03 2.18
CA PRO A 42 3.83 -3.42 1.93
C PRO A 42 3.42 -4.15 3.22
N GLN A 43 4.27 -4.07 4.25
CA GLN A 43 4.01 -4.75 5.52
C GLN A 43 2.85 -4.15 6.34
N PHE A 44 2.67 -2.82 6.33
CA PHE A 44 1.76 -2.14 7.28
C PHE A 44 0.61 -1.35 6.62
N GLY A 45 0.48 -1.40 5.29
CA GLY A 45 -0.49 -0.60 4.52
C GLY A 45 -0.10 0.88 4.42
N SER A 46 -0.75 1.62 3.51
CA SER A 46 -0.48 3.04 3.27
C SER A 46 -1.43 4.01 3.98
N HIS A 47 -2.05 3.60 5.10
CA HIS A 47 -3.00 4.44 5.82
C HIS A 47 -2.35 5.70 6.39
N ILE A 48 -3.19 6.69 6.74
CA ILE A 48 -2.77 7.97 7.32
C ILE A 48 -1.86 7.76 8.55
N TYR A 49 -2.08 6.69 9.32
CA TYR A 49 -1.26 6.36 10.49
C TYR A 49 0.15 5.88 10.13
N THR A 50 0.32 5.07 9.09
CA THR A 50 1.64 4.60 8.64
C THR A 50 2.46 5.77 8.10
N VAL A 51 1.86 6.55 7.18
CA VAL A 51 2.49 7.74 6.59
C VAL A 51 2.84 8.77 7.66
N GLY A 52 1.88 9.09 8.54
CA GLY A 52 2.06 10.03 9.65
C GLY A 52 3.10 9.54 10.67
N GLY A 53 3.18 8.23 10.91
CA GLY A 53 4.17 7.61 11.77
C GLY A 53 5.60 7.77 11.25
N ILE A 54 5.82 7.47 9.97
CA ILE A 54 7.13 7.63 9.29
C ILE A 54 7.60 9.09 9.36
N MET A 55 6.71 10.03 9.01
CA MET A 55 7.00 11.47 9.05
C MET A 55 7.34 11.91 10.49
N THR A 56 6.59 11.42 11.48
CA THR A 56 6.85 11.70 12.90
C THR A 56 8.23 11.21 13.33
N VAL A 57 8.60 9.98 12.95
CA VAL A 57 9.91 9.40 13.28
C VAL A 57 11.03 10.19 12.62
N CYS A 58 10.92 10.49 11.33
CA CYS A 58 11.94 11.21 10.58
C CYS A 58 12.16 12.63 11.15
N LEU A 59 11.07 13.38 11.38
CA LEU A 59 11.14 14.72 11.97
C LEU A 59 11.67 14.71 13.41
N ALA A 60 11.28 13.72 14.23
CA ALA A 60 11.81 13.57 15.58
C ALA A 60 13.31 13.25 15.57
N ALA A 61 13.75 12.35 14.70
CA ALA A 61 15.16 11.99 14.53
C ALA A 61 15.99 13.18 14.04
N LEU A 62 15.53 13.93 13.03
CA LEU A 62 16.16 15.16 12.57
C LEU A 62 16.26 16.19 13.69
N SER A 63 15.17 16.42 14.42
CA SER A 63 15.12 17.37 15.53
C SER A 63 16.14 17.03 16.62
N LEU A 64 16.23 15.75 17.01
CA LEU A 64 17.23 15.26 17.95
C LEU A 64 18.65 15.41 17.40
N GLY A 65 18.86 15.16 16.10
CA GLY A 65 20.12 15.37 15.40
C GLY A 65 20.55 16.83 15.38
N TYR A 66 19.65 17.76 15.04
CA TYR A 66 19.89 19.20 15.04
C TYR A 66 20.27 19.69 16.44
N TRP A 67 19.53 19.26 17.47
CA TRP A 67 19.77 19.65 18.84
C TRP A 67 21.13 19.15 19.36
N GLN A 68 21.44 17.87 19.12
CA GLN A 68 22.68 17.27 19.58
C GLN A 68 23.89 17.73 18.75
N GLY A 69 23.71 17.91 17.45
CA GLY A 69 24.69 18.48 16.54
C GLY A 69 25.03 19.91 16.92
N GLY A 70 24.03 20.75 17.23
CA GLY A 70 24.26 22.12 17.70
C GLY A 70 25.08 22.20 18.98
N LYS A 71 24.88 21.28 19.92
CA LYS A 71 25.70 21.21 21.15
C LYS A 71 27.15 20.81 20.90
N ARG A 72 27.40 20.00 19.87
CA ARG A 72 28.74 19.51 19.52
C ARG A 72 29.42 20.31 18.41
N ALA A 73 28.72 21.30 17.86
CA ALA A 73 29.17 22.05 16.69
C ALA A 73 30.49 22.79 16.93
N THR A 74 30.76 23.25 18.16
CA THR A 74 32.00 23.98 18.50
C THR A 74 33.30 23.19 18.21
N ASP A 75 33.24 21.86 18.29
CA ASP A 75 34.38 20.98 18.00
C ASP A 75 34.33 20.40 16.57
N ALA A 76 33.37 20.84 15.74
CA ALA A 76 33.08 20.24 14.45
C ALA A 76 34.25 20.33 13.48
N THR A 77 34.49 19.23 12.78
CA THR A 77 35.47 19.13 11.70
C THR A 77 34.89 18.49 10.44
N ASN A 78 35.49 18.78 9.28
CA ASN A 78 35.19 18.08 8.03
C ASN A 78 35.28 16.55 8.18
N ARG A 79 36.20 16.08 9.04
CA ARG A 79 36.39 14.65 9.32
C ARG A 79 35.21 14.04 10.06
N GLU A 80 34.63 14.75 11.03
CA GLU A 80 33.45 14.24 11.73
C GLU A 80 32.22 14.23 10.83
N MET A 81 32.04 15.26 9.99
CA MET A 81 31.01 15.25 8.94
C MET A 81 31.18 14.05 7.99
N THR A 82 32.42 13.75 7.61
CA THR A 82 32.75 12.57 6.78
C THR A 82 32.30 11.27 7.48
N TRP A 83 32.59 11.10 8.77
CA TRP A 83 32.14 9.92 9.52
C TRP A 83 30.63 9.84 9.70
N LEU A 84 29.94 10.98 9.82
CA LEU A 84 28.47 11.02 9.85
C LEU A 84 27.89 10.54 8.52
N LEU A 85 28.39 11.05 7.38
CA LEU A 85 27.96 10.62 6.05
C LEU A 85 28.25 9.13 5.79
N LEU A 86 29.44 8.65 6.16
CA LEU A 86 29.80 7.24 6.03
C LEU A 86 28.96 6.35 6.97
N GLY A 87 28.66 6.82 8.18
CA GLY A 87 27.77 6.13 9.12
C GLY A 87 26.36 5.99 8.57
N THR A 88 25.81 7.06 7.98
CA THR A 88 24.52 7.01 7.28
C THR A 88 24.58 6.05 6.09
N ALA A 89 25.66 6.05 5.29
CA ALA A 89 25.82 5.13 4.16
C ALA A 89 25.89 3.65 4.59
N VAL A 90 26.56 3.34 5.70
CA VAL A 90 26.53 1.98 6.29
C VAL A 90 25.12 1.61 6.71
N TYR A 91 24.40 2.54 7.32
CA TYR A 91 23.01 2.29 7.72
C TYR A 91 22.10 2.06 6.51
N MET A 92 22.33 2.75 5.38
CA MET A 92 21.61 2.46 4.14
C MET A 92 21.84 1.03 3.65
N ALA A 93 23.06 0.47 3.80
CA ALA A 93 23.30 -0.94 3.50
C ALA A 93 22.49 -1.87 4.42
N VAL A 94 22.30 -1.50 5.69
CA VAL A 94 21.43 -2.25 6.62
C VAL A 94 19.97 -2.17 6.19
N VAL A 95 19.50 -0.98 5.78
CA VAL A 95 18.12 -0.80 5.28
C VAL A 95 17.88 -1.67 4.04
N ILE A 96 18.82 -1.69 3.09
CA ILE A 96 18.70 -2.52 1.86
C ILE A 96 18.68 -4.01 2.20
N TYR A 97 19.56 -4.47 3.08
CA TYR A 97 19.76 -5.90 3.29
C TYR A 97 18.80 -6.53 4.32
N ALA A 98 18.35 -5.74 5.30
CA ALA A 98 17.63 -6.24 6.47
C ALA A 98 16.25 -5.60 6.68
N SER A 99 15.73 -4.82 5.73
CA SER A 99 14.39 -4.24 5.78
C SER A 99 13.34 -5.32 6.03
N ASP A 100 13.25 -6.32 5.15
CA ASP A 100 12.24 -7.39 5.20
C ASP A 100 12.27 -8.17 6.53
N MET A 101 13.46 -8.63 6.94
CA MET A 101 13.66 -9.29 8.23
C MET A 101 13.23 -8.42 9.41
N LEU A 102 13.52 -7.11 9.39
CA LEU A 102 13.13 -6.22 10.49
C LEU A 102 11.64 -5.88 10.46
N LEU A 103 11.04 -5.75 9.28
CA LEU A 103 9.60 -5.53 9.10
C LEU A 103 8.81 -6.72 9.63
N SER A 104 9.14 -7.95 9.22
CA SER A 104 8.50 -9.17 9.70
C SER A 104 8.61 -9.34 11.23
N GLN A 105 9.80 -9.11 11.80
CA GLN A 105 10.02 -9.22 13.24
C GLN A 105 9.26 -8.15 14.04
N THR A 106 9.16 -6.92 13.50
CA THR A 106 8.41 -5.85 14.17
C THR A 106 6.90 -5.98 14.01
N ALA A 107 6.44 -6.58 12.91
CA ALA A 107 5.03 -6.93 12.72
C ALA A 107 4.54 -7.98 13.75
N ALA A 108 5.43 -8.84 14.25
CA ALA A 108 5.10 -9.78 15.33
C ALA A 108 4.88 -9.12 16.70
N LEU A 109 5.14 -7.82 16.85
CA LEU A 109 4.84 -7.09 18.09
C LEU A 109 3.33 -6.87 18.20
N ALA A 110 2.74 -7.30 19.31
CA ALA A 110 1.32 -7.11 19.62
C ALA A 110 1.00 -5.63 19.94
N LEU A 111 1.03 -4.77 18.93
CA LEU A 111 0.67 -3.37 18.98
C LEU A 111 -0.66 -3.14 18.25
N PRO A 112 -1.48 -2.17 18.69
CA PRO A 112 -2.61 -1.70 17.89
C PRO A 112 -2.12 -1.26 16.50
N ALA A 113 -2.87 -1.59 15.45
CA ALA A 113 -2.45 -1.40 14.06
C ALA A 113 -2.00 0.03 13.71
N ARG A 114 -2.69 1.04 14.24
CA ARG A 114 -2.29 2.47 14.13
C ARG A 114 -0.87 2.79 14.62
N TYR A 115 -0.25 1.92 15.41
CA TYR A 115 1.12 2.06 15.92
C TYR A 115 2.08 0.99 15.38
N ALA A 116 1.61 0.05 14.56
CA ALA A 116 2.37 -1.12 14.12
C ALA A 116 3.61 -0.74 13.28
N ALA A 117 3.52 0.33 12.49
CA ALA A 117 4.64 0.82 11.67
C ALA A 117 5.71 1.60 12.46
N LEU A 118 5.46 1.98 13.72
CA LEU A 118 6.39 2.82 14.48
C LEU A 118 7.70 2.11 14.83
N PRO A 119 7.72 0.86 15.36
CA PRO A 119 8.97 0.18 15.70
C PRO A 119 9.89 -0.02 14.49
N SER A 120 9.37 -0.49 13.36
CA SER A 120 10.13 -0.64 12.12
C SER A 120 10.67 0.70 11.64
N SER A 121 9.84 1.74 11.61
CA SER A 121 10.24 3.08 11.19
C SER A 121 11.34 3.66 12.07
N ILE A 122 11.22 3.50 13.39
CA ILE A 122 12.22 3.96 14.37
C ILE A 122 13.55 3.25 14.14
N ILE A 123 13.54 1.94 13.93
CA ILE A 123 14.75 1.15 13.74
C ILE A 123 15.38 1.49 12.39
N LEU A 124 14.64 1.38 11.29
CA LEU A 124 15.17 1.49 9.93
C LEU A 124 15.53 2.93 9.54
N PHE A 125 14.70 3.92 9.89
CA PHE A 125 14.84 5.29 9.38
C PHE A 125 15.24 6.32 10.44
N GLY A 126 15.07 6.00 11.73
CA GLY A 126 15.51 6.86 12.83
C GLY A 126 17.01 7.14 12.82
N PRO A 127 17.90 6.12 12.89
CA PRO A 127 19.34 6.31 12.92
C PRO A 127 19.95 7.07 11.73
N PRO A 128 19.66 6.75 10.45
CA PRO A 128 20.28 7.46 9.32
C PRO A 128 19.85 8.92 9.31
N THR A 129 18.58 9.19 9.62
CA THR A 129 17.99 10.53 9.68
C THR A 129 18.56 11.34 10.85
N TYR A 130 18.73 10.71 12.02
CA TYR A 130 19.38 11.33 13.18
C TYR A 130 20.81 11.76 12.86
N LEU A 131 21.60 10.92 12.19
CA LEU A 131 22.97 11.24 11.78
C LEU A 131 23.02 12.40 10.77
N LEU A 132 22.11 12.42 9.80
CA LEU A 132 21.99 13.54 8.84
C LEU A 132 21.63 14.87 9.53
N GLY A 133 20.87 14.83 10.63
CA GLY A 133 20.56 16.02 11.44
C GLY A 133 21.78 16.72 12.03
N PHE A 134 22.95 16.07 12.15
CA PHE A 134 24.18 16.74 12.62
C PHE A 134 24.82 17.64 11.56
N ILE A 135 24.55 17.40 10.28
CA ILE A 135 25.27 18.04 9.16
C ILE A 135 25.02 19.55 9.15
N SER A 136 23.77 20.00 9.32
CA SER A 136 23.44 21.43 9.28
C SER A 136 24.12 22.25 10.39
N PRO A 137 24.05 21.87 11.68
CA PRO A 137 24.79 22.60 12.71
C PRO A 137 26.32 22.60 12.52
N TYR A 138 26.89 21.48 12.08
CA TYR A 138 28.34 21.37 11.87
C TYR A 138 28.79 22.25 10.69
N ALA A 139 28.02 22.26 9.60
CA ALA A 139 28.31 23.10 8.45
C ALA A 139 28.13 24.59 8.76
N ALA A 140 27.18 24.96 9.63
CA ALA A 140 27.00 26.34 10.07
C ALA A 140 28.22 26.84 10.86
N GLU A 141 28.78 26.02 11.77
CA GLU A 141 30.01 26.37 12.50
C GLU A 141 31.23 26.45 11.57
N LEU A 142 31.35 25.54 10.60
CA LEU A 142 32.44 25.52 9.62
C LEU A 142 32.31 26.57 8.51
N SER A 143 31.18 27.28 8.48
CA SER A 143 30.91 28.31 7.49
C SER A 143 31.81 29.53 7.69
N ARG A 144 32.33 30.08 6.59
CA ARG A 144 33.19 31.29 6.61
C ARG A 144 32.38 32.60 6.59
N LYS A 145 31.06 32.51 6.77
CA LYS A 145 30.15 33.66 6.71
C LYS A 145 30.24 34.51 7.98
N GLU A 146 30.07 35.82 7.85
CA GLU A 146 30.16 36.74 8.98
C GLU A 146 28.84 36.74 9.77
N GLY A 147 28.88 36.25 11.00
CA GLY A 147 27.73 36.23 11.91
C GLY A 147 26.98 34.89 11.92
N THR A 148 26.64 34.44 13.12
CA THR A 148 25.99 33.14 13.39
C THR A 148 24.62 33.00 12.72
N GLY A 149 23.89 34.11 12.57
CA GLY A 149 22.60 34.14 11.88
C GLY A 149 22.71 33.97 10.36
N GLU A 150 23.69 34.61 9.71
CA GLU A 150 23.90 34.48 8.25
C GLU A 150 24.39 33.07 7.89
N ALA A 151 25.33 32.53 8.68
CA ALA A 151 25.83 31.16 8.50
C ALA A 151 24.71 30.11 8.61
N SER A 152 23.89 30.21 9.66
CA SER A 152 22.75 29.31 9.87
C SER A 152 21.71 29.45 8.76
N GLY A 153 21.31 30.67 8.42
CA GLY A 153 20.32 30.91 7.36
C GLY A 153 20.75 30.39 5.99
N HIS A 154 22.03 30.54 5.63
CA HIS A 154 22.58 30.02 4.38
C HIS A 154 22.57 28.49 4.32
N VAL A 155 22.98 27.84 5.42
CA VAL A 155 22.95 26.37 5.54
C VAL A 155 21.54 25.83 5.47
N TYR A 156 20.58 26.43 6.19
CA TYR A 156 19.17 26.04 6.10
C TYR A 156 18.64 26.18 4.68
N ALA A 157 18.89 27.30 4.00
CA ALA A 157 18.45 27.50 2.63
C ALA A 157 19.00 26.43 1.68
N LEU A 158 20.29 26.11 1.78
CA LEU A 158 20.92 25.11 0.92
C LEU A 158 20.39 23.70 1.21
N GLY A 159 20.19 23.35 2.48
CA GLY A 159 19.59 22.09 2.90
C GLY A 159 18.17 21.95 2.39
N THR A 160 17.36 23.00 2.49
CA THR A 160 15.99 23.02 1.95
C THR A 160 15.96 22.85 0.43
N ILE A 161 16.85 23.51 -0.32
CA ILE A 161 16.95 23.29 -1.78
C ILE A 161 17.31 21.83 -2.08
N GLY A 162 18.27 21.26 -1.34
CA GLY A 162 18.61 19.85 -1.42
C GLY A 162 17.40 18.95 -1.15
N SER A 163 16.66 19.21 -0.10
CA SER A 163 15.44 18.48 0.28
C SER A 163 14.34 18.55 -0.78
N ILE A 164 14.10 19.72 -1.39
CA ILE A 164 13.14 19.88 -2.49
C ILE A 164 13.57 19.05 -3.71
N LEU A 165 14.85 19.09 -4.06
CA LEU A 165 15.38 18.29 -5.18
C LEU A 165 15.38 16.80 -4.87
N GLY A 166 15.67 16.43 -3.63
CA GLY A 166 15.63 15.05 -3.15
C GLY A 166 14.24 14.47 -3.25
N SER A 167 13.23 15.13 -2.69
CA SER A 167 11.85 14.66 -2.77
C SER A 167 11.36 14.61 -4.23
N ALA A 168 11.57 15.68 -5.01
CA ALA A 168 11.13 15.72 -6.40
C ALA A 168 11.83 14.66 -7.28
N ALA A 169 13.16 14.51 -7.16
CA ALA A 169 13.89 13.50 -7.92
C ALA A 169 13.49 12.08 -7.49
N THR A 170 13.30 11.83 -6.20
CA THR A 170 12.89 10.51 -5.71
C THR A 170 11.51 10.15 -6.22
N THR A 171 10.52 11.03 -6.02
CA THR A 171 9.13 10.78 -6.39
C THR A 171 8.91 10.71 -7.90
N PHE A 172 9.45 11.66 -8.67
CA PHE A 172 9.12 11.79 -10.10
C PHE A 172 10.11 11.14 -11.06
N VAL A 173 11.30 10.74 -10.59
CA VAL A 173 12.36 10.20 -11.46
C VAL A 173 12.89 8.87 -10.96
N LEU A 174 13.29 8.76 -9.70
CA LEU A 174 13.95 7.56 -9.20
C LEU A 174 12.96 6.41 -8.98
N ILE A 175 11.82 6.66 -8.32
CA ILE A 175 10.80 5.63 -8.06
C ILE A 175 10.26 5.02 -9.37
N PRO A 176 9.91 5.80 -10.41
CA PRO A 176 9.43 5.21 -11.65
C PRO A 176 10.51 4.48 -12.47
N ALA A 177 11.80 4.71 -12.21
CA ALA A 177 12.88 4.21 -13.07
C ALA A 177 13.76 3.13 -12.41
N LEU A 178 13.76 3.01 -11.08
CA LEU A 178 14.69 2.19 -10.31
C LEU A 178 13.97 1.47 -9.18
N THR A 179 14.45 0.27 -8.83
CA THR A 179 13.98 -0.48 -7.65
C THR A 179 14.36 0.23 -6.35
N VAL A 180 13.60 -0.01 -5.28
CA VAL A 180 13.82 0.55 -3.93
C VAL A 180 15.25 0.35 -3.45
N ASP A 181 15.81 -0.84 -3.65
CA ASP A 181 17.20 -1.17 -3.27
C ASP A 181 18.22 -0.36 -4.08
N THR A 182 17.96 -0.15 -5.36
CA THR A 182 18.82 0.64 -6.23
C THR A 182 18.78 2.12 -5.85
N ILE A 183 17.62 2.64 -5.43
CA ILE A 183 17.49 4.00 -4.90
C ILE A 183 18.30 4.14 -3.60
N GLY A 184 18.18 3.16 -2.69
CA GLY A 184 18.99 3.09 -1.47
C GLY A 184 20.50 3.09 -1.77
N LEU A 185 20.92 2.32 -2.77
CA LEU A 185 22.30 2.26 -3.26
C LEU A 185 22.77 3.62 -3.81
N VAL A 186 21.94 4.29 -4.62
CA VAL A 186 22.24 5.63 -5.17
C VAL A 186 22.45 6.64 -4.04
N PHE A 187 21.59 6.66 -3.02
CA PHE A 187 21.79 7.53 -1.85
C PHE A 187 23.04 7.16 -1.07
N GLY A 188 23.28 5.87 -0.82
CA GLY A 188 24.49 5.39 -0.16
C GLY A 188 25.78 5.81 -0.89
N ILE A 189 25.85 5.61 -2.20
CA ILE A 189 27.01 6.02 -3.02
C ILE A 189 27.15 7.54 -3.04
N THR A 190 26.05 8.29 -3.10
CA THR A 190 26.09 9.76 -3.08
C THR A 190 26.66 10.29 -1.76
N LEU A 191 26.30 9.66 -0.63
CA LEU A 191 26.88 9.96 0.68
C LEU A 191 28.38 9.65 0.73
N VAL A 192 28.79 8.48 0.23
CA VAL A 192 30.21 8.08 0.18
C VAL A 192 31.02 9.01 -0.73
N ALA A 193 30.51 9.35 -1.91
CA ALA A 193 31.15 10.26 -2.84
C ALA A 193 31.33 11.66 -2.24
N THR A 194 30.32 12.13 -1.50
CA THR A 194 30.36 13.41 -0.78
C THR A 194 31.39 13.38 0.35
N ALA A 195 31.45 12.30 1.11
CA ALA A 195 32.47 12.10 2.14
C ALA A 195 33.90 12.16 1.56
N VAL A 196 34.14 11.55 0.39
CA VAL A 196 35.44 11.64 -0.31
C VAL A 196 35.71 13.06 -0.82
N ALA A 197 34.70 13.73 -1.39
CA ALA A 197 34.85 15.08 -1.93
C ALA A 197 35.21 16.12 -0.85
N ILE A 198 34.67 15.98 0.36
CA ILE A 198 34.96 16.85 1.50
C ILE A 198 36.42 16.74 1.96
N GLU A 199 37.04 15.57 1.78
CA GLU A 199 38.41 15.25 2.20
C GLU A 199 39.44 15.34 1.05
N ALA A 200 39.00 15.60 -0.20
CA ALA A 200 39.82 15.53 -1.42
C ALA A 200 41.14 16.34 -1.42
N PRO A 201 41.29 17.51 -0.74
CA PRO A 201 42.57 18.21 -0.70
C PRO A 201 43.66 17.49 0.11
N SER A 202 43.28 16.54 0.97
CA SER A 202 44.18 15.84 1.89
C SER A 202 43.65 14.45 2.24
N LEU A 203 43.42 13.60 1.23
CA LEU A 203 42.84 12.25 1.38
C LEU A 203 43.54 11.43 2.49
N PRO A 204 42.97 11.36 3.71
CA PRO A 204 43.58 10.62 4.79
C PRO A 204 43.33 9.13 4.56
N GLN A 205 44.35 8.28 4.76
CA GLN A 205 44.25 6.84 4.43
C GLN A 205 43.02 6.15 5.06
N LYS A 206 42.69 6.47 6.32
CA LYS A 206 41.60 5.82 7.08
C LYS A 206 40.19 6.03 6.48
N PRO A 207 39.68 7.28 6.31
CA PRO A 207 38.37 7.51 5.69
C PRO A 207 38.33 7.04 4.24
N THR A 208 39.41 7.14 3.46
CA THR A 208 39.43 6.64 2.08
C THR A 208 39.25 5.12 2.01
N PHE A 209 39.94 4.33 2.84
CA PHE A 209 39.72 2.88 2.90
C PHE A 209 38.32 2.54 3.40
N ALA A 210 37.79 3.29 4.37
CA ALA A 210 36.41 3.11 4.82
C ALA A 210 35.40 3.39 3.70
N SER A 211 35.56 4.47 2.93
CA SER A 211 34.71 4.79 1.78
C SER A 211 34.69 3.66 0.75
N VAL A 212 35.85 3.07 0.42
CA VAL A 212 35.92 1.93 -0.52
C VAL A 212 35.23 0.71 0.07
N GLY A 213 35.49 0.37 1.33
CA GLY A 213 34.84 -0.77 2.00
C GLY A 213 33.32 -0.62 2.07
N ILE A 214 32.82 0.59 2.36
CA ILE A 214 31.38 0.89 2.44
C ILE A 214 30.75 0.88 1.05
N ALA A 215 31.42 1.39 0.02
CA ALA A 215 30.92 1.29 -1.35
C ALA A 215 30.80 -0.17 -1.80
N VAL A 216 31.78 -1.01 -1.48
CA VAL A 216 31.71 -2.46 -1.73
C VAL A 216 30.58 -3.10 -0.93
N LEU A 217 30.44 -2.76 0.36
CA LEU A 217 29.36 -3.26 1.21
C LEU A 217 27.97 -2.93 0.62
N LEU A 218 27.77 -1.70 0.15
CA LEU A 218 26.53 -1.27 -0.48
C LEU A 218 26.24 -2.09 -1.75
N VAL A 219 27.22 -2.26 -2.62
CA VAL A 219 27.07 -3.07 -3.85
C VAL A 219 26.78 -4.53 -3.52
N VAL A 220 27.44 -5.10 -2.51
CA VAL A 220 27.20 -6.47 -2.05
C VAL A 220 25.81 -6.60 -1.44
N ALA A 221 25.37 -5.64 -0.62
CA ALA A 221 24.03 -5.65 -0.02
C ALA A 221 22.93 -5.62 -1.09
N THR A 222 23.07 -4.78 -2.12
CA THR A 222 22.12 -4.74 -3.24
C THR A 222 22.20 -6.01 -4.11
N GLY A 223 23.39 -6.53 -4.37
CA GLY A 223 23.58 -7.70 -5.25
C GLY A 223 23.28 -9.05 -4.59
N ALA A 224 23.35 -9.13 -3.26
CA ALA A 224 22.99 -10.34 -2.51
C ALA A 224 21.46 -10.49 -2.35
N GLY A 225 20.70 -9.42 -2.58
CA GLY A 225 19.28 -9.35 -2.27
C GLY A 225 19.01 -9.31 -0.75
N PRO A 226 17.77 -8.97 -0.35
CA PRO A 226 17.34 -9.09 1.04
C PRO A 226 17.39 -10.56 1.48
N ILE A 227 17.68 -10.81 2.77
CA ILE A 227 17.48 -12.15 3.35
C ILE A 227 15.98 -12.36 3.54
N ALA A 228 15.32 -12.91 2.53
CA ALA A 228 13.97 -13.46 2.68
C ALA A 228 14.10 -14.93 3.12
N LEU A 229 13.58 -15.25 4.31
CA LEU A 229 13.17 -16.62 4.62
C LEU A 229 11.71 -16.72 4.23
N ASP A 230 11.43 -16.82 2.93
CA ASP A 230 10.06 -16.98 2.49
C ASP A 230 9.61 -18.43 2.77
N HIS A 231 8.56 -18.57 3.57
CA HIS A 231 7.97 -19.87 3.91
C HIS A 231 6.73 -20.16 3.05
N ARG A 232 6.42 -19.29 2.07
CA ARG A 232 5.20 -19.33 1.24
C ARG A 232 5.34 -20.15 -0.06
N GLY A 233 6.54 -20.64 -0.39
CA GLY A 233 6.79 -21.39 -1.64
C GLY A 233 8.02 -20.92 -2.40
N ASP A 234 8.13 -21.32 -3.67
CA ASP A 234 9.20 -20.90 -4.57
C ASP A 234 8.82 -19.57 -5.25
N VAL A 235 9.55 -18.49 -4.96
CA VAL A 235 9.34 -17.18 -5.61
C VAL A 235 9.76 -17.26 -7.08
N VAL A 236 8.78 -17.21 -7.98
CA VAL A 236 8.95 -17.29 -9.45
C VAL A 236 9.30 -15.93 -10.02
N TYR A 237 8.67 -14.88 -9.52
CA TYR A 237 8.85 -13.52 -9.98
C TYR A 237 8.69 -12.55 -8.81
N HIS A 238 9.52 -11.51 -8.76
CA HIS A 238 9.44 -10.44 -7.78
C HIS A 238 9.83 -9.12 -8.43
N THR A 239 9.02 -8.09 -8.19
CA THR A 239 9.30 -6.75 -8.67
C THR A 239 8.67 -5.69 -7.77
N GLN A 240 9.17 -4.46 -7.88
CA GLN A 240 8.55 -3.29 -7.28
C GLN A 240 7.98 -2.41 -8.40
N THR A 241 6.69 -2.14 -8.34
CA THR A 241 5.98 -1.27 -9.30
C THR A 241 5.89 0.16 -8.75
N ALA A 242 5.37 1.07 -9.59
CA ALA A 242 5.05 2.42 -9.15
C ALA A 242 3.88 2.45 -8.14
N TYR A 243 3.16 1.35 -7.95
CA TYR A 243 1.99 1.26 -7.10
C TYR A 243 2.28 0.43 -5.83
N GLN A 244 2.89 -0.75 -6.00
CA GLN A 244 3.01 -1.78 -4.96
C GLN A 244 4.22 -2.69 -5.16
N GLU A 245 4.48 -3.56 -4.20
CA GLU A 245 5.33 -4.74 -4.38
C GLU A 245 4.52 -5.86 -5.01
N LEU A 246 5.09 -6.57 -5.99
CA LEU A 246 4.44 -7.67 -6.70
C LEU A 246 5.33 -8.92 -6.64
N GLU A 247 4.76 -10.02 -6.17
CA GLU A 247 5.40 -11.34 -6.14
C GLU A 247 4.51 -12.38 -6.83
N VAL A 248 5.12 -13.34 -7.50
CA VAL A 248 4.49 -14.58 -7.96
C VAL A 248 5.20 -15.72 -7.27
N VAL A 249 4.45 -16.53 -6.53
CA VAL A 249 4.96 -17.64 -5.75
C VAL A 249 4.22 -18.91 -6.14
N ASP A 250 4.97 -19.97 -6.41
CA ASP A 250 4.43 -21.31 -6.64
C ASP A 250 4.53 -22.11 -5.34
N ASP A 251 3.40 -22.63 -4.86
CA ASP A 251 3.29 -23.58 -3.76
C ASP A 251 2.56 -24.84 -4.24
N GLY A 252 3.33 -25.90 -4.51
CA GLY A 252 2.81 -27.10 -5.17
C GLY A 252 2.29 -26.77 -6.58
N ASP A 253 1.02 -27.08 -6.82
CA ASP A 253 0.33 -26.85 -8.09
C ASP A 253 -0.46 -25.52 -8.10
N VAL A 254 -0.34 -24.70 -7.05
CA VAL A 254 -1.01 -23.39 -6.96
C VAL A 254 0.00 -22.27 -7.14
N ARG A 255 -0.22 -21.44 -8.16
CA ARG A 255 0.48 -20.18 -8.37
C ARG A 255 -0.32 -19.03 -7.77
N THR A 256 0.29 -18.26 -6.88
CA THR A 256 -0.35 -17.11 -6.23
C THR A 256 0.37 -15.80 -6.57
N MET A 257 -0.40 -14.78 -6.96
CA MET A 257 0.05 -13.40 -7.06
C MET A 257 -0.14 -12.72 -5.70
N TYR A 258 0.95 -12.18 -5.16
CA TYR A 258 0.92 -11.33 -3.98
C TYR A 258 1.16 -9.88 -4.36
N LEU A 259 0.33 -8.99 -3.84
CA LEU A 259 0.51 -7.55 -3.93
C LEU A 259 0.66 -6.97 -2.52
N ASP A 260 1.77 -6.29 -2.25
CA ASP A 260 2.12 -5.80 -0.90
C ASP A 260 2.01 -6.89 0.19
N GLY A 261 2.35 -8.14 -0.16
CA GLY A 261 2.30 -9.31 0.71
C GLY A 261 0.90 -9.92 0.93
N ALA A 262 -0.16 -9.34 0.38
CA ALA A 262 -1.51 -9.90 0.41
C ALA A 262 -1.76 -10.77 -0.82
N ARG A 263 -2.45 -11.91 -0.65
CA ARG A 263 -2.85 -12.78 -1.76
C ARG A 263 -3.94 -12.08 -2.56
N HIS A 264 -3.67 -11.81 -3.82
CA HIS A 264 -4.58 -11.06 -4.67
C HIS A 264 -5.23 -11.92 -5.75
N SER A 265 -4.53 -12.96 -6.22
CA SER A 265 -5.07 -13.92 -7.17
C SER A 265 -4.32 -15.23 -7.07
N ALA A 266 -4.99 -16.33 -7.43
CA ALA A 266 -4.37 -17.64 -7.50
C ALA A 266 -4.89 -18.41 -8.71
N MET A 267 -4.02 -19.24 -9.28
CA MET A 267 -4.29 -20.08 -10.44
C MET A 267 -3.75 -21.48 -10.16
N ASP A 268 -4.57 -22.48 -10.42
CA ASP A 268 -4.16 -23.86 -10.44
C ASP A 268 -3.37 -24.15 -11.73
N LEU A 269 -2.18 -24.71 -11.60
CA LEU A 269 -1.27 -24.97 -12.70
C LEU A 269 -1.70 -26.19 -13.53
N GLU A 270 -2.45 -27.12 -12.96
CA GLU A 270 -2.99 -28.29 -13.67
C GLU A 270 -4.37 -28.00 -14.28
N GLU A 271 -5.19 -27.22 -13.58
CA GLU A 271 -6.54 -26.81 -14.00
C GLU A 271 -6.71 -25.27 -14.01
N PRO A 272 -6.13 -24.52 -14.97
CA PRO A 272 -6.12 -23.04 -14.95
C PRO A 272 -7.48 -22.34 -14.96
N GLU A 273 -8.55 -23.08 -15.28
CA GLU A 273 -9.94 -22.60 -15.26
C GLU A 273 -10.61 -22.80 -13.89
N ARG A 274 -9.97 -23.51 -12.95
CA ARG A 274 -10.49 -23.73 -11.60
C ARG A 274 -10.38 -22.45 -10.78
N HIS A 275 -11.50 -22.06 -10.16
CA HIS A 275 -11.50 -21.00 -9.15
C HIS A 275 -10.78 -21.51 -7.89
N VAL A 276 -9.57 -21.01 -7.63
CA VAL A 276 -8.83 -21.34 -6.41
C VAL A 276 -9.45 -20.63 -5.21
N PHE A 277 -9.76 -19.34 -5.35
CA PHE A 277 -10.48 -18.57 -4.34
C PHE A 277 -11.98 -18.61 -4.58
N GLU A 278 -12.74 -19.03 -3.57
CA GLU A 278 -14.17 -19.28 -3.71
C GLU A 278 -14.96 -18.01 -4.02
N TYR A 279 -14.55 -16.86 -3.47
CA TYR A 279 -15.21 -15.57 -3.72
C TYR A 279 -15.26 -15.21 -5.22
N THR A 280 -14.33 -15.70 -6.04
CA THR A 280 -14.32 -15.38 -7.49
C THR A 280 -15.50 -16.00 -8.25
N LYS A 281 -16.21 -16.98 -7.68
CA LYS A 281 -17.47 -17.48 -8.24
C LYS A 281 -18.61 -16.48 -8.07
N TYR A 282 -18.58 -15.64 -7.04
CA TYR A 282 -19.61 -14.65 -6.75
C TYR A 282 -19.66 -13.54 -7.81
N PHE A 283 -18.60 -13.37 -8.60
CA PHE A 283 -18.60 -12.46 -9.75
C PHE A 283 -19.70 -12.76 -10.77
N HIS A 284 -20.26 -13.97 -10.74
CA HIS A 284 -21.37 -14.41 -11.59
C HIS A 284 -22.77 -14.13 -11.01
N LEU A 285 -22.89 -13.74 -9.72
CA LEU A 285 -24.18 -13.35 -9.12
C LEU A 285 -24.91 -12.23 -9.86
N PRO A 286 -24.24 -11.21 -10.44
CA PRO A 286 -24.89 -10.20 -11.27
C PRO A 286 -25.70 -10.79 -12.43
N MET A 287 -25.24 -11.92 -12.99
CA MET A 287 -25.93 -12.62 -14.08
C MET A 287 -27.27 -13.24 -13.64
N LEU A 288 -27.55 -13.33 -12.33
CA LEU A 288 -28.87 -13.70 -11.80
C LEU A 288 -29.77 -12.49 -11.54
N LEU A 289 -29.18 -11.29 -11.45
CA LEU A 289 -29.88 -10.05 -11.11
C LEU A 289 -30.34 -9.27 -12.36
N THR A 290 -29.64 -9.43 -13.49
CA THR A 290 -30.07 -8.87 -14.78
C THR A 290 -31.43 -9.42 -15.21
N ASP A 291 -32.18 -8.67 -16.05
CA ASP A 291 -33.51 -9.11 -16.50
C ASP A 291 -33.42 -10.33 -17.42
N ASP A 292 -32.54 -10.28 -18.43
CA ASP A 292 -32.22 -11.38 -19.33
C ASP A 292 -30.70 -11.52 -19.45
N VAL A 293 -30.20 -12.76 -19.41
CA VAL A 293 -28.77 -13.06 -19.56
C VAL A 293 -28.36 -12.96 -21.03
N GLU A 294 -29.28 -13.21 -21.96
CA GLU A 294 -29.00 -13.12 -23.39
C GLU A 294 -28.82 -11.66 -23.87
N ASP A 295 -29.25 -10.69 -23.07
CA ASP A 295 -29.12 -9.25 -23.35
C ASP A 295 -27.84 -8.63 -22.73
N VAL A 296 -27.05 -9.41 -21.97
CA VAL A 296 -25.77 -8.95 -21.42
C VAL A 296 -24.72 -8.96 -22.53
N ASP A 297 -24.24 -7.79 -22.95
CA ASP A 297 -23.27 -7.63 -24.03
C ASP A 297 -21.93 -7.07 -23.55
N ASN A 298 -21.93 -6.22 -22.52
CA ASN A 298 -20.75 -5.47 -22.07
C ASN A 298 -20.54 -5.59 -20.56
N VAL A 299 -19.38 -6.12 -20.17
CA VAL A 299 -18.98 -6.32 -18.78
C VAL A 299 -17.70 -5.55 -18.49
N LEU A 300 -17.68 -4.78 -17.41
CA LEU A 300 -16.51 -4.05 -16.93
C LEU A 300 -16.00 -4.65 -15.62
N PHE A 301 -14.73 -5.03 -15.58
CA PHE A 301 -14.01 -5.31 -14.35
C PHE A 301 -13.15 -4.10 -13.96
N ILE A 302 -13.31 -3.60 -12.74
CA ILE A 302 -12.45 -2.60 -12.12
C ILE A 302 -11.55 -3.34 -11.14
N GLY A 303 -10.28 -3.48 -11.50
CA GLY A 303 -9.32 -4.39 -10.86
C GLY A 303 -9.13 -5.67 -11.69
N GLY A 304 -7.87 -6.08 -11.88
CA GLY A 304 -7.49 -7.19 -12.76
C GLY A 304 -6.49 -8.17 -12.14
N GLY A 305 -6.54 -8.43 -10.82
CA GLY A 305 -5.60 -9.32 -10.15
C GLY A 305 -5.57 -10.73 -10.77
N GLY A 306 -4.50 -11.08 -11.49
CA GLY A 306 -4.36 -12.36 -12.19
C GLY A 306 -5.41 -12.66 -13.29
N TYR A 307 -6.33 -11.73 -13.54
CA TYR A 307 -7.40 -11.81 -14.55
C TYR A 307 -8.32 -13.04 -14.44
N THR A 308 -8.46 -13.65 -13.25
CA THR A 308 -9.30 -14.85 -13.06
C THR A 308 -10.75 -14.62 -13.45
N GLY A 309 -11.39 -13.57 -12.91
CA GLY A 309 -12.76 -13.19 -13.26
C GLY A 309 -12.92 -12.81 -14.75
N PRO A 310 -12.14 -11.84 -15.27
CA PRO A 310 -12.22 -11.45 -16.67
C PRO A 310 -12.06 -12.59 -17.68
N LYS A 311 -11.06 -13.47 -17.51
CA LYS A 311 -10.84 -14.63 -18.39
C LYS A 311 -12.01 -15.61 -18.36
N ASP A 312 -12.58 -15.82 -17.17
CA ASP A 312 -13.73 -16.72 -17.03
C ASP A 312 -14.96 -16.15 -17.72
N PHE A 313 -15.22 -14.85 -17.58
CA PHE A 313 -16.32 -14.16 -18.27
C PHE A 313 -16.19 -14.20 -19.80
N GLU A 314 -15.02 -13.86 -20.34
CA GLU A 314 -14.77 -13.87 -21.80
C GLU A 314 -14.99 -15.26 -22.40
N ARG A 315 -14.68 -16.32 -21.64
CA ARG A 315 -14.76 -17.69 -22.12
C ARG A 315 -16.14 -18.33 -21.92
N ARG A 316 -16.85 -17.93 -20.86
CA ARG A 316 -18.13 -18.51 -20.44
C ARG A 316 -19.32 -17.83 -21.11
N TYR A 317 -19.26 -16.52 -21.30
CA TYR A 317 -20.34 -15.73 -21.87
C TYR A 317 -19.92 -15.11 -23.22
N ASP A 318 -20.89 -14.87 -24.10
CA ASP A 318 -20.67 -14.18 -25.38
C ASP A 318 -20.71 -12.65 -25.16
N VAL A 319 -19.74 -12.13 -24.39
CA VAL A 319 -19.69 -10.73 -23.93
C VAL A 319 -18.39 -10.04 -24.30
N ASN A 320 -18.41 -8.71 -24.39
CA ASN A 320 -17.22 -7.88 -24.40
C ASN A 320 -16.80 -7.58 -22.95
N VAL A 321 -15.52 -7.81 -22.64
CA VAL A 321 -14.96 -7.64 -21.30
C VAL A 321 -13.93 -6.51 -21.30
N ASP A 322 -14.26 -5.40 -20.68
CA ASP A 322 -13.29 -4.36 -20.38
C ASP A 322 -12.70 -4.59 -18.98
N VAL A 323 -11.38 -4.45 -18.85
CA VAL A 323 -10.68 -4.55 -17.56
C VAL A 323 -9.89 -3.28 -17.31
N VAL A 324 -10.14 -2.62 -16.19
CA VAL A 324 -9.44 -1.42 -15.77
C VAL A 324 -8.48 -1.76 -14.63
N GLU A 325 -7.19 -1.80 -14.93
CA GLU A 325 -6.12 -2.08 -13.97
C GLU A 325 -5.17 -0.89 -13.91
N ILE A 326 -4.93 -0.33 -12.72
CA ILE A 326 -4.14 0.88 -12.56
C ILE A 326 -2.63 0.62 -12.70
N ASP A 327 -2.18 -0.58 -12.34
CA ASP A 327 -0.78 -0.99 -12.36
C ASP A 327 -0.47 -1.86 -13.59
N PRO A 328 0.20 -1.32 -14.63
CA PRO A 328 0.45 -2.08 -15.86
C PRO A 328 1.29 -3.35 -15.61
N GLN A 329 2.11 -3.36 -14.56
CA GLN A 329 2.93 -4.53 -14.23
C GLN A 329 2.07 -5.71 -13.73
N VAL A 330 0.86 -5.47 -13.22
CA VAL A 330 -0.10 -6.52 -12.85
C VAL A 330 -0.61 -7.21 -14.12
N THR A 331 -1.00 -6.44 -15.14
CA THR A 331 -1.40 -6.97 -16.45
C THR A 331 -0.24 -7.73 -17.12
N ASP A 332 0.96 -7.13 -17.20
CA ASP A 332 2.14 -7.79 -17.78
C ASP A 332 2.46 -9.11 -17.06
N THR A 333 2.32 -9.15 -15.72
CA THR A 333 2.52 -10.37 -14.93
C THR A 333 1.42 -11.40 -15.20
N ALA A 334 0.17 -10.97 -15.39
CA ALA A 334 -0.92 -11.88 -15.73
C ALA A 334 -0.70 -12.54 -17.10
N GLU A 335 -0.18 -11.79 -18.08
CA GLU A 335 0.19 -12.31 -19.40
C GLU A 335 1.33 -13.33 -19.31
N GLU A 336 2.39 -13.01 -18.56
CA GLU A 336 3.58 -13.86 -18.50
C GLU A 336 3.40 -15.10 -17.61
N TYR A 337 2.68 -14.98 -16.49
CA TYR A 337 2.63 -16.02 -15.44
C TYR A 337 1.24 -16.62 -15.18
N PHE A 338 0.15 -15.96 -15.60
CA PHE A 338 -1.24 -16.41 -15.35
C PHE A 338 -2.01 -16.74 -16.63
N GLY A 339 -1.32 -16.87 -17.77
CA GLY A 339 -1.92 -17.31 -19.03
C GLY A 339 -3.00 -16.36 -19.55
N LEU A 340 -2.89 -15.06 -19.28
CA LEU A 340 -3.75 -14.07 -19.90
C LEU A 340 -3.41 -13.98 -21.40
N GLU A 341 -4.36 -14.42 -22.23
CA GLU A 341 -4.28 -14.29 -23.67
C GLU A 341 -4.98 -13.01 -24.12
N HIS A 342 -4.50 -12.39 -25.20
CA HIS A 342 -5.21 -11.29 -25.84
C HIS A 342 -6.33 -11.86 -26.69
N GLY A 343 -7.52 -11.98 -26.11
CA GLY A 343 -8.73 -12.39 -26.84
C GLY A 343 -9.26 -11.28 -27.75
N GLU A 344 -10.21 -11.63 -28.62
CA GLU A 344 -10.88 -10.66 -29.50
C GLU A 344 -11.90 -9.80 -28.73
N ASN A 345 -12.39 -10.29 -27.59
CA ASN A 345 -13.49 -9.70 -26.83
C ASN A 345 -13.05 -9.11 -25.48
N MET A 346 -11.76 -9.14 -25.13
CA MET A 346 -11.24 -8.56 -23.90
C MET A 346 -10.29 -7.39 -24.16
N THR A 347 -10.55 -6.24 -23.53
CA THR A 347 -9.71 -5.05 -23.62
C THR A 347 -9.23 -4.61 -22.23
N SER A 348 -7.91 -4.44 -22.07
CA SER A 348 -7.32 -3.93 -20.83
C SER A 348 -6.98 -2.44 -20.94
N HIS A 349 -7.36 -1.67 -19.92
CA HIS A 349 -7.14 -0.23 -19.80
C HIS A 349 -6.26 0.09 -18.59
N THR A 350 -5.08 0.66 -18.82
CA THR A 350 -4.18 1.10 -17.74
C THR A 350 -4.56 2.48 -17.21
N ILE A 351 -5.52 2.52 -16.29
CA ILE A 351 -6.04 3.76 -15.71
C ILE A 351 -6.73 3.48 -14.36
N ASP A 352 -6.97 4.51 -13.54
CA ASP A 352 -7.81 4.40 -12.35
C ASP A 352 -9.29 4.15 -12.72
N GLY A 353 -9.98 3.28 -11.98
CA GLY A 353 -11.39 2.91 -12.23
C GLY A 353 -12.37 4.07 -12.23
N LYS A 354 -12.28 4.97 -11.25
CA LYS A 354 -13.12 6.17 -11.20
C LYS A 354 -12.81 7.10 -12.36
N GLN A 355 -11.52 7.27 -12.67
CA GLN A 355 -11.10 8.06 -13.83
C GLN A 355 -11.58 7.46 -15.16
N TYR A 356 -11.62 6.13 -15.30
CA TYR A 356 -12.16 5.46 -16.47
C TYR A 356 -13.64 5.77 -16.68
N LEU A 357 -14.48 5.53 -15.65
CA LEU A 357 -15.92 5.81 -15.71
C LEU A 357 -16.22 7.30 -15.95
N GLN A 358 -15.37 8.22 -15.51
CA GLN A 358 -15.49 9.65 -15.83
C GLN A 358 -15.24 9.97 -17.31
N ASN A 359 -14.40 9.19 -17.99
CA ASN A 359 -13.91 9.51 -19.33
C ASN A 359 -14.57 8.70 -20.44
N THR A 360 -15.06 7.49 -20.15
CA THR A 360 -15.75 6.67 -21.14
C THR A 360 -17.13 7.26 -21.47
N ASP A 361 -17.71 6.88 -22.60
CA ASP A 361 -19.13 7.10 -22.93
C ASP A 361 -19.88 5.77 -23.09
N GLU A 362 -19.20 4.64 -22.83
CA GLU A 362 -19.77 3.30 -22.91
C GLU A 362 -20.75 3.05 -21.76
N THR A 363 -21.74 2.19 -22.04
CA THR A 363 -22.72 1.69 -21.07
C THR A 363 -22.47 0.19 -20.89
N TYR A 364 -22.48 -0.26 -19.64
CA TYR A 364 -22.23 -1.65 -19.26
C TYR A 364 -23.49 -2.29 -18.69
N ASP A 365 -23.63 -3.59 -18.90
CA ASP A 365 -24.72 -4.39 -18.32
C ASP A 365 -24.30 -4.90 -16.94
N VAL A 366 -23.01 -5.20 -16.78
CA VAL A 366 -22.41 -5.59 -15.50
C VAL A 366 -21.13 -4.81 -15.25
N ILE A 367 -20.98 -4.25 -14.05
CA ILE A 367 -19.72 -3.68 -13.56
C ILE A 367 -19.32 -4.43 -12.29
N VAL A 368 -18.15 -5.08 -12.31
CA VAL A 368 -17.56 -5.77 -11.15
C VAL A 368 -16.40 -4.95 -10.61
N LEU A 369 -16.46 -4.57 -9.34
CA LEU A 369 -15.40 -3.93 -8.58
C LEU A 369 -14.66 -4.96 -7.72
N ASP A 370 -13.43 -5.29 -8.13
CA ASP A 370 -12.48 -6.15 -7.43
C ASP A 370 -11.10 -5.48 -7.35
N ALA A 371 -11.09 -4.21 -6.92
CA ALA A 371 -9.89 -3.40 -6.84
C ALA A 371 -9.42 -3.28 -5.39
N TYR A 372 -8.21 -3.79 -5.11
CA TYR A 372 -7.62 -3.73 -3.77
C TYR A 372 -6.31 -2.96 -3.74
N LYS A 373 -6.09 -2.27 -2.62
CA LYS A 373 -4.78 -1.88 -2.16
C LYS A 373 -4.50 -2.63 -0.86
N LYS A 374 -3.73 -3.71 -0.97
CA LYS A 374 -3.51 -4.71 0.09
C LYS A 374 -4.79 -5.46 0.47
N ASP A 375 -5.52 -4.98 1.48
CA ASP A 375 -6.69 -5.63 2.07
C ASP A 375 -7.93 -4.74 2.06
N GLN A 376 -7.92 -3.65 1.28
CA GLN A 376 -9.01 -2.66 1.27
C GLN A 376 -9.26 -2.09 -0.12
N VAL A 377 -10.54 -1.84 -0.42
CA VAL A 377 -10.95 -1.10 -1.61
C VAL A 377 -10.51 0.37 -1.45
N PRO A 378 -9.86 0.98 -2.47
CA PRO A 378 -9.48 2.38 -2.43
C PRO A 378 -10.67 3.29 -2.07
N PHE A 379 -10.49 4.21 -1.11
CA PHE A 379 -11.59 4.99 -0.53
C PHE A 379 -12.45 5.72 -1.59
N HIS A 380 -11.84 6.20 -2.68
CA HIS A 380 -12.55 6.96 -3.69
C HIS A 380 -13.45 6.10 -4.59
N LEU A 381 -13.35 4.77 -4.48
CA LEU A 381 -14.21 3.77 -5.13
C LEU A 381 -15.32 3.26 -4.21
N THR A 382 -15.39 3.73 -2.96
CA THR A 382 -16.41 3.31 -1.97
C THR A 382 -17.45 4.40 -1.71
N THR A 383 -17.34 5.57 -2.34
CA THR A 383 -18.14 6.76 -2.03
C THR A 383 -19.44 6.80 -2.84
N VAL A 384 -20.46 7.48 -2.32
CA VAL A 384 -21.72 7.67 -3.03
C VAL A 384 -21.51 8.35 -4.38
N GLU A 385 -20.56 9.28 -4.49
CA GLU A 385 -20.25 9.95 -5.76
C GLU A 385 -19.64 8.99 -6.79
N PHE A 386 -18.98 7.91 -6.35
CA PHE A 386 -18.55 6.84 -7.24
C PHE A 386 -19.69 5.88 -7.59
N MET A 387 -20.57 5.56 -6.62
CA MET A 387 -21.73 4.70 -6.86
C MET A 387 -22.71 5.34 -7.85
N GLU A 388 -22.99 6.65 -7.72
CA GLU A 388 -23.77 7.44 -8.69
C GLU A 388 -23.10 7.41 -10.08
N LEU A 389 -21.78 7.57 -10.14
CA LEU A 389 -21.04 7.51 -11.41
C LEU A 389 -21.11 6.10 -12.03
N ALA A 390 -21.04 5.04 -11.24
CA ALA A 390 -21.17 3.67 -11.73
C ALA A 390 -22.59 3.40 -12.23
N SER A 391 -23.62 3.83 -11.48
CA SER A 391 -25.03 3.79 -11.89
C SER A 391 -25.27 4.50 -13.22
N ASP A 392 -24.69 5.70 -13.41
CA ASP A 392 -24.78 6.47 -14.66
C ASP A 392 -24.13 5.76 -15.88
N ARG A 393 -23.25 4.79 -15.66
CA ARG A 393 -22.60 3.98 -16.71
C ARG A 393 -23.17 2.58 -16.85
N LEU A 394 -24.16 2.23 -16.04
CA LEU A 394 -24.89 0.98 -16.18
C LEU A 394 -26.11 1.15 -17.09
N ALA A 395 -26.53 0.05 -17.71
CA ALA A 395 -27.84 -0.05 -18.33
C ALA A 395 -28.97 0.20 -17.31
N ASP A 396 -30.20 0.43 -17.79
CA ASP A 396 -31.35 0.70 -16.91
C ASP A 396 -31.64 -0.48 -15.94
N ASP A 397 -31.32 -1.71 -16.35
CA ASP A 397 -31.38 -2.95 -15.57
C ASP A 397 -29.98 -3.50 -15.19
N GLY A 398 -28.93 -2.73 -15.46
CA GLY A 398 -27.55 -3.13 -15.23
C GLY A 398 -27.24 -3.32 -13.74
N VAL A 399 -26.21 -4.14 -13.47
CA VAL A 399 -25.85 -4.58 -12.13
C VAL A 399 -24.41 -4.19 -11.79
N PHE A 400 -24.23 -3.50 -10.68
CA PHE A 400 -22.94 -3.23 -10.06
C PHE A 400 -22.67 -4.28 -8.98
N HIS A 401 -21.48 -4.87 -8.97
CA HIS A 401 -21.05 -5.85 -7.99
C HIS A 401 -19.76 -5.38 -7.33
N ALA A 402 -19.70 -5.37 -6.01
CA ALA A 402 -18.51 -4.98 -5.26
C ALA A 402 -18.11 -6.08 -4.30
N ASN A 403 -16.89 -6.54 -4.45
CA ASN A 403 -16.21 -7.34 -3.46
C ASN A 403 -15.66 -6.41 -2.37
N VAL A 404 -16.08 -6.60 -1.12
CA VAL A 404 -15.55 -5.83 0.01
C VAL A 404 -15.10 -6.74 1.16
N ILE A 405 -13.98 -6.40 1.78
CA ILE A 405 -13.49 -7.12 2.96
C ILE A 405 -14.13 -6.50 4.21
N ALA A 406 -14.86 -7.28 4.99
CA ALA A 406 -15.50 -6.85 6.25
C ALA A 406 -15.93 -8.05 7.10
N ALA A 407 -16.38 -7.81 8.34
CA ALA A 407 -17.13 -8.82 9.10
C ALA A 407 -18.65 -8.66 8.86
N PRO A 408 -19.44 -9.75 8.84
CA PRO A 408 -20.90 -9.65 8.66
C PRO A 408 -21.62 -8.87 9.77
N SER A 409 -21.05 -8.84 10.98
CA SER A 409 -21.64 -8.13 12.12
C SER A 409 -20.63 -7.66 13.16
N GLY A 410 -21.07 -6.79 14.06
CA GLY A 410 -20.27 -6.23 15.14
C GLY A 410 -19.45 -5.01 14.71
N ALA A 411 -18.43 -4.67 15.49
CA ALA A 411 -17.58 -3.48 15.23
C ALA A 411 -16.77 -3.61 13.93
N ALA A 412 -16.32 -4.82 13.58
CA ALA A 412 -15.64 -5.09 12.31
C ALA A 412 -16.59 -5.12 11.09
N GLY A 413 -17.90 -5.01 11.30
CA GLY A 413 -18.90 -4.87 10.24
C GLY A 413 -19.38 -3.43 10.03
N GLU A 414 -18.79 -2.44 10.70
CA GLU A 414 -19.16 -1.03 10.52
C GLU A 414 -18.93 -0.56 9.08
N PHE A 415 -17.83 -1.00 8.45
CA PHE A 415 -17.55 -0.70 7.04
C PHE A 415 -18.59 -1.32 6.10
N TYR A 416 -18.94 -2.61 6.26
CA TYR A 416 -19.99 -3.27 5.48
C TYR A 416 -21.32 -2.51 5.52
N ARG A 417 -21.79 -2.13 6.71
CA ARG A 417 -23.06 -1.38 6.83
C ARG A 417 -23.01 0.00 6.18
N ALA A 418 -21.86 0.68 6.26
CA ALA A 418 -21.66 1.96 5.60
C ALA A 418 -21.62 1.81 4.08
N GLN A 419 -20.95 0.77 3.58
CA GLN A 419 -20.88 0.46 2.16
C GLN A 419 -22.27 0.11 1.60
N TRP A 420 -23.01 -0.77 2.27
CA TRP A 420 -24.40 -1.10 1.92
C TRP A 420 -25.24 0.17 1.80
N LYS A 421 -25.26 1.00 2.86
CA LYS A 421 -26.04 2.25 2.87
C LYS A 421 -25.66 3.19 1.72
N THR A 422 -24.38 3.22 1.38
CA THR A 422 -23.85 4.09 0.32
C THR A 422 -24.29 3.62 -1.06
N MET A 423 -24.32 2.30 -1.30
CA MET A 423 -24.83 1.70 -2.54
C MET A 423 -26.35 1.87 -2.64
N ASP A 424 -27.07 1.62 -1.54
CA ASP A 424 -28.53 1.76 -1.46
C ASP A 424 -29.02 3.20 -1.72
N GLU A 425 -28.19 4.22 -1.47
CA GLU A 425 -28.50 5.62 -1.80
C GLU A 425 -28.41 5.90 -3.32
N ALA A 426 -27.65 5.10 -4.08
CA ALA A 426 -27.38 5.31 -5.50
C ALA A 426 -28.15 4.37 -6.44
N PHE A 427 -28.59 3.20 -5.95
CA PHE A 427 -29.20 2.13 -6.75
C PHE A 427 -30.66 1.85 -6.36
N GLY A 428 -31.39 1.14 -7.23
CA GLY A 428 -32.81 0.78 -7.03
C GLY A 428 -33.05 -0.47 -6.18
N GLY A 429 -32.04 -1.33 -6.05
CA GLY A 429 -32.04 -2.51 -5.17
C GLY A 429 -30.62 -2.95 -4.82
N THR A 430 -30.41 -3.44 -3.59
CA THR A 430 -29.11 -3.86 -3.05
C THR A 430 -29.21 -5.21 -2.36
N TYR A 431 -28.22 -6.07 -2.55
CA TYR A 431 -28.15 -7.45 -2.10
C TYR A 431 -26.73 -7.75 -1.59
N ALA A 432 -26.58 -8.61 -0.58
CA ALA A 432 -25.26 -8.99 -0.07
C ALA A 432 -25.17 -10.47 0.24
N PHE A 433 -23.96 -10.99 0.07
CA PHE A 433 -23.65 -12.39 0.26
C PHE A 433 -22.33 -12.50 1.02
N ARG A 434 -22.30 -13.35 2.03
CA ARG A 434 -21.06 -13.68 2.75
C ARG A 434 -20.31 -14.79 2.01
N THR A 435 -19.01 -14.90 2.22
CA THR A 435 -18.18 -15.96 1.62
C THR A 435 -17.79 -17.05 2.61
N SER A 436 -18.11 -16.87 3.89
CA SER A 436 -17.87 -17.83 4.96
C SER A 436 -19.01 -17.84 5.96
N ASN A 437 -19.25 -19.01 6.55
CA ASN A 437 -20.23 -19.15 7.62
C ASN A 437 -19.80 -18.54 8.97
N THR A 438 -18.56 -18.08 9.07
CA THR A 438 -18.02 -17.45 10.29
C THR A 438 -18.38 -15.96 10.37
N ASN A 439 -18.17 -15.35 11.55
CA ASN A 439 -18.23 -13.89 11.72
C ASN A 439 -16.83 -13.27 11.78
N GLU A 440 -15.83 -13.96 11.22
CA GLU A 440 -14.49 -13.40 11.02
C GLU A 440 -14.51 -12.43 9.82
N ILE A 441 -13.41 -11.70 9.63
CA ILE A 441 -13.26 -10.85 8.45
C ILE A 441 -13.17 -11.75 7.24
N GLN A 442 -13.94 -11.42 6.21
CA GLN A 442 -14.09 -12.21 4.99
C GLN A 442 -14.46 -11.27 3.83
N ASN A 443 -14.55 -11.83 2.63
CA ASN A 443 -15.18 -11.15 1.51
C ASN A 443 -16.70 -11.14 1.72
N ILE A 444 -17.30 -9.96 1.55
CA ILE A 444 -18.74 -9.76 1.47
C ILE A 444 -18.99 -9.18 0.09
N GLU A 445 -19.79 -9.89 -0.68
CA GLU A 445 -20.09 -9.56 -2.06
C GLU A 445 -21.40 -8.78 -2.06
N ILE A 446 -21.36 -7.51 -2.49
CA ILE A 446 -22.53 -6.62 -2.50
C ILE A 446 -22.89 -6.35 -3.95
N ALA A 447 -24.08 -6.75 -4.36
CA ALA A 447 -24.63 -6.47 -5.68
C ALA A 447 -25.73 -5.40 -5.58
N ALA A 448 -25.77 -4.49 -6.54
CA ALA A 448 -26.80 -3.46 -6.62
C ALA A 448 -27.22 -3.24 -8.08
N THR A 449 -28.50 -2.95 -8.33
CA THR A 449 -29.05 -2.76 -9.68
C THR A 449 -29.76 -1.42 -9.80
N ASN A 450 -29.73 -0.85 -11.00
CA ASN A 450 -30.51 0.36 -11.34
C ASN A 450 -32.03 0.09 -11.33
N ALA A 451 -32.45 -1.14 -11.55
CA ALA A 451 -33.86 -1.51 -11.52
C ALA A 451 -34.42 -1.55 -10.10
N GLU A 452 -35.66 -1.07 -9.91
CA GLU A 452 -36.38 -1.26 -8.64
C GLU A 452 -36.75 -2.75 -8.49
N THR A 453 -35.97 -3.48 -7.70
CA THR A 453 -36.09 -4.93 -7.49
C THR A 453 -36.05 -5.28 -6.00
N ASP A 454 -36.59 -6.44 -5.64
CA ASP A 454 -36.59 -6.97 -4.27
C ASP A 454 -36.50 -8.51 -4.34
N PHE A 455 -35.43 -9.01 -4.96
CA PHE A 455 -35.21 -10.44 -5.12
C PHE A 455 -34.93 -11.10 -3.77
N SER A 456 -35.68 -12.15 -3.45
CA SER A 456 -35.38 -13.03 -2.33
C SER A 456 -34.37 -14.11 -2.73
N GLU A 457 -33.74 -14.74 -1.73
CA GLU A 457 -32.92 -15.94 -1.90
C GLU A 457 -33.64 -17.01 -2.76
N ALA A 458 -34.95 -17.18 -2.57
CA ALA A 458 -35.73 -18.14 -3.35
C ALA A 458 -35.90 -17.74 -4.82
N ASP A 459 -36.01 -16.44 -5.11
CA ASP A 459 -36.08 -15.94 -6.49
C ASP A 459 -34.73 -16.15 -7.21
N LEU A 460 -33.62 -15.92 -6.50
CA LEU A 460 -32.28 -16.16 -7.04
C LEU A 460 -32.02 -17.65 -7.27
N ALA A 461 -32.46 -18.51 -6.36
CA ALA A 461 -32.38 -19.97 -6.53
C ALA A 461 -33.19 -20.47 -7.74
N GLU A 462 -34.41 -19.95 -7.94
CA GLU A 462 -35.22 -20.27 -9.12
C GLU A 462 -34.51 -19.82 -10.41
N ARG A 463 -33.94 -18.61 -10.42
CA ARG A 463 -33.15 -18.12 -11.56
C ARG A 463 -31.90 -18.95 -11.83
N ASN A 464 -31.19 -19.41 -10.80
CA ASN A 464 -30.02 -20.28 -10.95
C ASN A 464 -30.38 -21.65 -11.55
N ASP A 465 -31.55 -22.19 -11.19
CA ASP A 465 -32.06 -23.44 -11.77
C ASP A 465 -32.51 -23.27 -13.24
N GLU A 466 -33.03 -22.08 -13.60
CA GLU A 466 -33.58 -21.79 -14.92
C GLU A 466 -32.54 -21.29 -15.94
N ARG A 467 -31.52 -20.55 -15.51
CA ARG A 467 -30.50 -19.91 -16.37
C ARG A 467 -29.32 -20.86 -16.60
N ASP A 468 -28.93 -21.04 -17.86
CA ASP A 468 -27.72 -21.80 -18.20
C ASP A 468 -26.49 -20.90 -18.15
N LEU A 469 -25.95 -20.69 -16.95
CA LEU A 469 -24.73 -19.87 -16.75
C LEU A 469 -23.44 -20.68 -16.96
N GLY A 470 -23.51 -22.00 -17.08
CA GLY A 470 -22.30 -22.85 -17.08
C GLY A 470 -21.58 -22.93 -15.73
N ILE A 471 -22.16 -22.35 -14.68
CA ILE A 471 -21.74 -22.43 -13.28
C ILE A 471 -22.99 -22.53 -12.38
N ASP A 472 -22.94 -23.36 -11.35
CA ASP A 472 -24.00 -23.49 -10.35
C ASP A 472 -23.65 -22.63 -9.14
N LEU A 473 -24.50 -21.66 -8.82
CA LEU A 473 -24.32 -20.68 -7.74
C LEU A 473 -25.15 -21.00 -6.49
N ALA A 474 -25.65 -22.23 -6.34
CA ALA A 474 -26.52 -22.60 -5.22
C ALA A 474 -25.88 -22.35 -3.85
N GLU A 475 -24.57 -22.62 -3.69
CA GLU A 475 -23.84 -22.39 -2.44
C GLU A 475 -23.66 -20.89 -2.14
N GLU A 476 -23.38 -20.10 -3.17
CA GLU A 476 -23.26 -18.65 -3.08
C GLU A 476 -24.60 -17.99 -2.72
N ILE A 477 -25.71 -18.50 -3.26
CA ILE A 477 -27.08 -18.06 -2.95
C ILE A 477 -27.47 -18.43 -1.51
N ASP A 478 -27.11 -19.63 -1.03
CA ASP A 478 -27.32 -20.04 0.37
C ASP A 478 -26.61 -19.10 1.38
N HIS A 479 -25.64 -18.31 0.90
CA HIS A 479 -24.94 -17.29 1.67
C HIS A 479 -25.56 -15.88 1.59
N TYR A 480 -26.77 -15.74 1.04
CA TYR A 480 -27.55 -14.50 1.06
C TYR A 480 -27.68 -13.93 2.48
N MET A 481 -27.54 -12.60 2.60
CA MET A 481 -27.62 -11.88 3.85
C MET A 481 -28.85 -10.96 3.89
N ASP A 482 -29.54 -10.94 5.03
CA ASP A 482 -30.59 -9.96 5.29
C ASP A 482 -30.05 -8.52 5.26
N GLU A 483 -30.93 -7.57 4.91
CA GLU A 483 -30.63 -6.13 4.95
C GLU A 483 -30.07 -5.73 6.34
N PRO A 484 -28.88 -5.11 6.40
CA PRO A 484 -28.27 -4.72 7.66
C PRO A 484 -28.95 -3.48 8.27
N ASP A 485 -28.89 -3.32 9.59
CA ASP A 485 -29.31 -2.07 10.25
C ASP A 485 -28.32 -0.93 9.94
N THR A 486 -28.72 -0.02 9.05
CA THR A 486 -27.91 1.12 8.60
C THR A 486 -28.26 2.44 9.32
N SER A 487 -29.04 2.39 10.40
CA SER A 487 -29.53 3.60 11.08
C SER A 487 -28.41 4.44 11.70
N ASP A 488 -27.31 3.81 12.13
CA ASP A 488 -26.12 4.44 12.69
C ASP A 488 -24.94 4.54 11.70
N ALA A 489 -25.05 3.89 10.54
CA ALA A 489 -24.00 3.86 9.54
C ALA A 489 -23.91 5.20 8.78
N PRO A 490 -22.70 5.74 8.53
CA PRO A 490 -22.52 6.91 7.69
C PRO A 490 -22.67 6.56 6.21
N VAL A 491 -22.95 7.56 5.38
CA VAL A 491 -22.81 7.49 3.92
C VAL A 491 -21.40 7.94 3.59
N LEU A 492 -20.67 7.13 2.82
CA LEU A 492 -19.29 7.40 2.45
C LEU A 492 -19.26 8.47 1.36
N ARG A 493 -18.42 9.51 1.52
CA ARG A 493 -18.35 10.66 0.61
C ARG A 493 -16.92 11.07 0.30
N ASP A 494 -16.68 11.58 -0.91
CA ASP A 494 -15.36 12.05 -1.35
C ASP A 494 -14.76 13.13 -0.42
N ASP A 495 -15.61 13.98 0.17
CA ASP A 495 -15.20 15.09 1.04
C ASP A 495 -14.98 14.69 2.51
N ARG A 496 -15.21 13.42 2.86
CA ARG A 496 -15.03 12.86 4.22
C ARG A 496 -14.29 11.52 4.19
N GLY A 497 -13.00 11.55 4.54
CA GLY A 497 -12.16 10.36 4.66
C GLY A 497 -12.41 9.52 5.91
N GLU A 498 -13.68 9.20 6.23
CA GLU A 498 -14.04 8.37 7.40
C GLU A 498 -13.76 6.87 7.17
N VAL A 499 -13.50 6.45 5.93
CA VAL A 499 -13.23 5.06 5.53
C VAL A 499 -12.12 4.43 6.38
N ASP A 500 -10.96 5.08 6.53
CA ASP A 500 -9.85 4.58 7.35
C ASP A 500 -10.28 4.30 8.81
N SER A 501 -11.17 5.12 9.37
CA SER A 501 -11.64 4.96 10.76
C SER A 501 -12.67 3.84 10.94
N LEU A 502 -13.40 3.49 9.88
CA LEU A 502 -14.34 2.37 9.87
C LEU A 502 -13.61 1.03 9.69
N LEU A 503 -12.41 1.07 9.12
CA LEU A 503 -11.54 -0.09 8.91
C LEU A 503 -10.60 -0.33 10.10
N ASP A 504 -10.39 0.66 10.97
CA ASP A 504 -9.60 0.53 12.22
C ASP A 504 -9.93 -0.73 13.06
N PRO A 505 -11.21 -1.11 13.29
CA PRO A 505 -11.57 -2.30 14.07
C PRO A 505 -11.16 -3.61 13.42
N MET A 506 -10.98 -3.61 12.10
CA MET A 506 -10.60 -4.78 11.31
C MET A 506 -9.11 -5.06 11.37
N LEU A 507 -8.29 -4.03 11.58
CA LEU A 507 -6.84 -4.15 11.51
C LEU A 507 -6.28 -5.14 12.55
N GLY A 508 -5.56 -6.15 12.08
CA GLY A 508 -4.91 -7.17 12.90
C GLY A 508 -5.83 -8.31 13.36
N GLN A 509 -7.09 -8.36 12.90
CA GLN A 509 -7.92 -9.56 13.02
C GLN A 509 -7.60 -10.56 11.91
N ARG A 510 -8.04 -11.81 12.07
CA ARG A 510 -7.87 -12.85 11.06
C ARG A 510 -8.78 -12.56 9.87
N TYR A 511 -8.19 -12.41 8.70
CA TYR A 511 -8.89 -12.43 7.42
C TYR A 511 -8.96 -13.88 6.93
N VAL A 512 -10.18 -14.32 6.60
CA VAL A 512 -10.47 -15.66 6.08
C VAL A 512 -10.71 -15.52 4.58
N ILE A 513 -9.90 -16.25 3.81
CA ILE A 513 -10.12 -16.47 2.37
C ILE A 513 -10.42 -17.96 2.26
N GLU A 514 -11.63 -18.32 1.82
CA GLU A 514 -11.98 -19.71 1.56
C GLU A 514 -11.38 -20.14 0.21
N GLU A 515 -10.75 -21.31 0.21
CA GLU A 515 -10.14 -21.93 -0.97
C GLU A 515 -10.89 -23.21 -1.31
N THR A 516 -11.11 -23.43 -2.61
CA THR A 516 -11.75 -24.66 -3.07
C THR A 516 -10.87 -25.88 -2.76
N GLU A 517 -11.40 -26.83 -2.00
CA GLU A 517 -10.68 -28.06 -1.59
C GLU A 517 -10.11 -28.83 -2.78
N ASP A 518 -8.84 -29.20 -2.67
CA ASP A 518 -8.13 -29.91 -3.72
C ASP A 518 -8.38 -31.43 -3.62
N ASN A 519 -8.85 -32.06 -4.71
CA ASN A 519 -9.19 -33.49 -4.73
C ASN A 519 -7.95 -34.42 -4.64
N SER A 520 -6.75 -33.86 -4.50
CA SER A 520 -5.46 -34.54 -4.55
C SER A 520 -4.86 -34.90 -3.18
N SER A 521 -5.41 -34.44 -2.06
CA SER A 521 -4.77 -34.60 -0.73
C SER A 521 -5.54 -35.42 0.31
N ALA A 522 -6.08 -36.58 -0.08
CA ALA A 522 -6.39 -37.64 0.87
C ALA A 522 -5.08 -38.31 1.39
N GLY A 523 -4.28 -37.60 2.19
CA GLY A 523 -3.10 -38.18 2.82
C GLY A 523 -1.99 -37.22 3.25
N GLY A 524 -2.29 -36.22 4.08
CA GLY A 524 -1.27 -35.39 4.74
C GLY A 524 -1.79 -34.91 6.09
N ASP A 525 -1.06 -35.21 7.16
CA ASP A 525 -1.39 -34.85 8.54
C ASP A 525 -1.50 -33.31 8.67
N GLY A 526 -2.63 -32.84 9.23
CA GLY A 526 -2.96 -31.43 9.34
C GLY A 526 -1.93 -30.64 10.14
N GLY A 527 -1.47 -29.53 9.56
CA GLY A 527 -0.45 -28.69 10.19
C GLY A 527 -0.14 -27.44 9.38
N GLU A 528 -1.14 -26.63 9.05
CA GLU A 528 -0.88 -25.22 8.76
C GLU A 528 -0.32 -24.54 10.03
N PRO A 529 0.72 -23.72 9.92
CA PRO A 529 1.27 -23.02 11.06
C PRO A 529 0.27 -21.97 11.53
N ALA A 530 -0.31 -22.21 12.71
CA ALA A 530 -1.10 -21.22 13.41
C ALA A 530 -0.35 -19.88 13.48
N ALA A 531 -0.91 -18.84 12.85
CA ALA A 531 -0.67 -17.48 13.28
C ALA A 531 -0.91 -17.42 14.80
N PRO A 532 -0.04 -16.78 15.60
CA PRO A 532 -0.10 -16.90 17.05
C PRO A 532 -1.44 -16.35 17.55
N ALA A 533 -2.33 -17.26 17.94
CA ALA A 533 -3.56 -16.94 18.64
C ALA A 533 -3.20 -16.24 19.95
N VAL A 534 -3.28 -14.90 19.97
CA VAL A 534 -3.16 -14.13 21.19
C VAL A 534 -4.44 -14.37 21.98
N ALA A 535 -4.34 -15.20 23.02
CA ALA A 535 -5.40 -15.41 24.00
C ALA A 535 -5.79 -14.05 24.62
N LEU A 536 -6.92 -13.49 24.17
CA LEU A 536 -7.56 -12.34 24.79
C LEU A 536 -8.08 -12.73 26.18
N GLY A 537 -7.23 -12.56 27.18
CA GLY A 537 -7.64 -12.54 28.58
C GLY A 537 -8.51 -11.32 28.84
N THR A 538 -9.83 -11.49 28.77
CA THR A 538 -10.80 -10.48 29.17
C THR A 538 -10.73 -10.25 30.67
N ALA A 539 -10.00 -9.22 31.09
CA ALA A 539 -10.15 -8.61 32.41
C ALA A 539 -10.57 -7.14 32.21
N PRO A 540 -11.77 -6.72 32.66
CA PRO A 540 -12.22 -5.35 32.48
C PRO A 540 -11.37 -4.40 33.34
N LEU A 541 -10.67 -3.49 32.67
CA LEU A 541 -9.97 -2.38 33.30
C LEU A 541 -11.03 -1.35 33.77
N VAL A 542 -11.46 -1.48 35.02
CA VAL A 542 -12.31 -0.50 35.70
C VAL A 542 -11.51 0.79 35.87
N VAL A 543 -11.75 1.77 35.01
CA VAL A 543 -11.27 3.14 35.18
C VAL A 543 -12.07 3.78 36.31
N ALA A 544 -11.48 3.83 37.50
CA ALA A 544 -12.03 4.53 38.65
C ALA A 544 -12.07 6.04 38.37
N ALA A 545 -13.27 6.58 38.15
CA ALA A 545 -13.50 8.02 38.07
C ALA A 545 -13.17 8.71 39.40
N ALA A 546 -12.26 9.69 39.36
CA ALA A 546 -11.94 10.55 40.49
C ALA A 546 -13.15 11.43 40.89
N PRO A 547 -13.43 11.64 42.20
CA PRO A 547 -14.63 12.33 42.64
C PRO A 547 -14.52 13.86 42.45
N LYS A 548 -15.46 14.43 41.69
CA LYS A 548 -15.74 15.88 41.66
C LYS A 548 -16.18 16.36 43.05
N LYS A 549 -15.32 17.10 43.75
CA LYS A 549 -15.71 17.88 44.93
C LYS A 549 -16.66 19.00 44.51
N ARG A 550 -17.94 18.87 44.86
CA ARG A 550 -18.90 19.99 44.90
C ARG A 550 -18.66 20.76 46.20
N THR A 551 -18.28 22.03 46.09
CA THR A 551 -18.41 23.01 47.18
C THR A 551 -19.87 23.46 47.29
N PRO A 552 -20.47 23.53 48.50
CA PRO A 552 -21.80 24.08 48.67
C PRO A 552 -21.75 25.61 48.77
N VAL A 553 -22.79 26.23 48.21
CA VAL A 553 -23.16 27.63 48.39
C VAL A 553 -23.86 27.77 49.75
N GLU A 554 -23.44 28.74 50.57
CA GLU A 554 -24.28 29.31 51.62
C GLU A 554 -24.23 30.85 51.54
N ARG A 555 -25.44 31.41 51.32
CA ARG A 555 -25.97 32.77 51.56
C ARG A 555 -25.34 33.98 50.88
#